data_AF-S4PS23-F1
#
_entry.id   AF-S4PS23-F1
#
_cell.length_a   1.000
_cell.length_b   1.000
_cell.length_c   1.000
_cell.angle_alpha   90.00
_cell.angle_beta   90.00
_cell.angle_gamma   90.00
#
_symmetry.space_group_name_H-M   'P 1'
#
loop_
_entity.id
_entity.type
_entity.pdbx_description
1 polymer ?
#
loop_
_entity_poly.entity_id
_entity_poly.type
_entity_poly.pdbx_seq_one_letter_code
_entity_poly.pdbx_strand_id
1 'polypeptide(L)'
;SQGTNSSCTTEEGLTGTCVNYYLCNTDNNVITDGVGLIDIRVGDGKCQSYLEVCCIPPDTRDPLNPITPRPEKLPQRTGCGWRNPNGVGMVTTGDQDSEAKFGEFPWMVAIL
;
A
#
# COMPACT_ATOMS: atom_id res chain seq x y z
N SER A 1 -5.66 18.42 13.88
CA SER A 1 -4.38 19.10 14.13
C SER A 1 -3.46 18.19 14.95
N GLN A 2 -2.61 17.39 14.31
CA GLN A 2 -1.30 16.87 14.77
C GLN A 2 -0.68 16.23 13.49
N GLY A 3 0.44 16.63 12.89
CA GLY A 3 1.55 17.41 13.41
C GLY A 3 2.61 16.52 14.07
N THR A 4 2.87 15.33 13.55
CA THR A 4 3.86 14.40 14.11
C THR A 4 4.89 14.03 13.05
N ASN A 5 6.14 14.43 13.29
CA ASN A 5 7.36 14.15 12.53
C ASN A 5 7.18 13.20 11.34
N SER A 6 6.95 13.78 10.17
CA SER A 6 6.98 13.06 8.90
C SER A 6 8.39 12.59 8.55
N SER A 7 9.43 12.95 9.30
CA SER A 7 10.80 12.51 9.06
C SER A 7 11.02 11.08 9.53
N CYS A 8 11.72 10.28 8.72
CA CYS A 8 12.10 8.92 9.03
C CYS A 8 13.55 8.67 8.61
N THR A 9 14.12 7.54 9.03
CA THR A 9 15.47 7.14 8.65
C THR A 9 15.48 5.69 8.19
N THR A 10 16.06 5.44 7.01
CA THR A 10 16.19 4.07 6.47
C THR A 10 17.24 3.27 7.24
N GLU A 11 17.32 1.97 6.99
CA GLU A 11 18.37 1.12 7.60
C GLU A 11 19.79 1.54 7.19
N GLU A 12 19.92 2.17 6.02
CA GLU A 12 21.16 2.74 5.51
C GLU A 12 21.50 4.12 6.13
N GLY A 13 20.66 4.61 7.05
CA GLY A 13 20.87 5.91 7.70
C GLY A 13 20.43 7.12 6.88
N LEU A 14 19.71 6.92 5.76
CA LEU A 14 19.25 8.01 4.90
C LEU A 14 18.01 8.67 5.50
N THR A 15 18.00 10.00 5.51
CA THR A 15 16.85 10.78 6.00
C THR A 15 15.78 10.89 4.93
N GLY A 16 14.58 10.45 5.25
CA GLY A 16 13.43 10.48 4.37
C GLY A 16 12.20 11.11 5.01
N THR A 17 11.10 11.05 4.29
CA THR A 17 9.77 11.46 4.74
C THR A 17 8.78 10.31 4.61
N CYS A 18 8.03 10.03 5.66
CA CYS A 18 6.89 9.11 5.63
C CYS A 18 5.81 9.67 4.72
N VAL A 19 5.56 8.97 3.61
CA VAL A 19 4.50 9.27 2.65
C VAL A 19 3.75 7.98 2.34
N ASN A 20 2.52 8.08 1.86
CA ASN A 20 1.78 6.91 1.41
C ASN A 20 2.58 6.16 0.34
N TYR A 21 2.55 4.82 0.38
CA TYR A 21 3.35 3.97 -0.51
C TYR A 21 3.19 4.33 -2.00
N TYR A 22 1.99 4.70 -2.44
CA TYR A 22 1.69 5.07 -3.83
C TYR A 22 2.27 6.43 -4.27
N LEU A 23 2.88 7.19 -3.35
CA LEU A 23 3.54 8.47 -3.59
C LEU A 23 5.08 8.39 -3.54
N CYS A 24 5.66 7.22 -3.24
CA CYS A 24 7.10 7.04 -3.23
C CYS A 24 7.56 6.20 -4.44
N ASN A 25 8.58 6.66 -5.18
CA ASN A 25 8.98 6.09 -6.45
C ASN A 25 10.49 6.07 -6.67
N THR A 26 11.15 4.96 -6.34
CA THR A 26 12.60 4.84 -6.58
C THR A 26 12.95 4.64 -8.07
N ASP A 27 12.09 4.03 -8.90
CA ASP A 27 12.51 3.55 -10.24
C ASP A 27 11.46 3.63 -11.38
N ASN A 28 10.33 4.33 -11.21
CA ASN A 28 9.27 4.47 -12.23
C ASN A 28 8.63 3.15 -12.72
N ASN A 29 8.86 2.04 -12.03
CA ASN A 29 8.18 0.78 -12.32
C ASN A 29 6.84 0.73 -11.60
N VAL A 30 5.79 0.34 -12.34
CA VAL A 30 4.58 -0.17 -11.69
C VAL A 30 5.05 -1.35 -10.87
N ILE A 31 4.96 -1.22 -9.56
CA ILE A 31 5.52 -2.17 -8.61
C ILE A 31 4.74 -3.49 -8.73
N THR A 32 5.25 -4.39 -9.57
CA THR A 32 4.74 -5.75 -9.78
C THR A 32 5.62 -6.81 -9.11
N ASP A 33 6.77 -6.39 -8.59
CA ASP A 33 7.86 -7.20 -8.03
C ASP A 33 7.82 -7.32 -6.49
N GLY A 34 6.87 -6.64 -5.84
CA GLY A 34 6.74 -6.68 -4.38
C GLY A 34 7.49 -5.56 -3.65
N VAL A 35 7.94 -4.49 -4.31
CA VAL A 35 8.34 -3.25 -3.62
C VAL A 35 7.10 -2.42 -3.19
N GLY A 36 6.11 -3.12 -2.64
CA GLY A 36 4.79 -2.60 -2.24
C GLY A 36 4.06 -3.60 -1.37
N LEU A 37 4.83 -4.53 -0.80
CA LEU A 37 4.39 -5.46 0.23
C LEU A 37 4.10 -4.62 1.47
N ILE A 38 2.81 -4.42 1.70
CA ILE A 38 2.34 -3.76 2.90
C ILE A 38 2.36 -4.82 4.00
N ASP A 39 3.37 -4.72 4.87
CA ASP A 39 3.39 -5.50 6.10
C ASP A 39 2.36 -4.93 7.05
N ILE A 40 1.31 -5.72 7.33
CA ILE A 40 0.19 -5.29 8.16
C ILE A 40 0.51 -5.33 9.66
N ARG A 41 1.71 -5.79 10.05
CA ARG A 41 2.16 -5.83 11.44
C ARG A 41 2.49 -4.41 11.93
N VAL A 42 1.68 -3.90 12.84
CA VAL A 42 1.86 -2.56 13.41
C VAL A 42 3.09 -2.55 14.34
N GLY A 43 4.08 -1.71 14.01
CA GLY A 43 5.25 -1.45 14.86
C GLY A 43 6.62 -1.85 14.28
N ASP A 44 6.64 -2.62 13.19
CA ASP A 44 7.90 -3.07 12.57
C ASP A 44 8.45 -2.08 11.51
N GLY A 45 7.63 -1.11 11.08
CA GLY A 45 7.96 -0.12 10.06
C GLY A 45 8.65 1.15 10.60
N LYS A 46 9.37 1.86 9.73
CA LYS A 46 10.00 3.17 10.05
C LYS A 46 8.99 4.32 10.16
N CYS A 47 7.73 4.08 9.78
CA CYS A 47 6.63 5.03 9.79
C CYS A 47 5.50 4.51 10.69
N GLN A 48 4.71 5.43 11.25
CA GLN A 48 3.64 5.10 12.21
C GLN A 48 2.50 4.30 11.56
N SER A 49 2.21 4.61 10.30
CA SER A 49 1.18 3.93 9.52
C SER A 49 1.81 2.83 8.68
N TYR A 50 1.19 1.65 8.66
CA TYR A 50 1.57 0.55 7.78
C TYR A 50 1.32 0.88 6.29
N LEU A 51 0.54 1.93 5.98
CA LEU A 51 0.32 2.43 4.62
C LEU A 51 1.40 3.43 4.16
N GLU A 52 2.30 3.83 5.07
CA GLU A 52 3.37 4.79 4.80
C GLU A 52 4.73 4.09 4.67
N VAL A 53 5.56 4.61 3.77
CA VAL A 53 6.94 4.17 3.57
C VAL A 53 7.88 5.35 3.79
N CYS A 54 9.10 5.06 4.25
CA CYS A 54 10.13 6.08 4.40
C CYS A 54 10.71 6.45 3.04
N CYS A 55 10.27 7.56 2.46
CA CYS A 55 10.63 7.98 1.11
C CYS A 55 11.78 8.99 1.11
N ILE A 56 12.83 8.71 0.36
CA ILE A 56 14.01 9.58 0.28
C ILE A 56 13.79 10.60 -0.85
N PRO A 57 13.87 11.92 -0.61
CA PRO A 57 13.83 12.90 -1.69
C PRO A 57 14.97 12.67 -2.70
N PRO A 58 14.73 12.84 -4.02
CA PRO A 58 13.56 13.45 -4.66
C PRO A 58 12.44 12.47 -5.05
N ASP A 59 12.44 11.24 -4.56
CA ASP A 59 11.58 10.15 -5.04
C ASP A 59 10.11 10.27 -4.63
N THR A 60 9.73 11.40 -4.03
CA THR A 60 8.34 11.75 -3.69
C THR A 60 7.59 12.28 -4.91
N ARG A 61 6.38 11.77 -5.16
CA ARG A 61 5.50 12.18 -6.26
C ARG A 61 4.42 13.16 -5.82
N ASP A 62 3.93 13.94 -6.77
CA ASP A 62 2.71 14.74 -6.62
C ASP A 62 1.51 13.81 -6.38
N PRO A 63 0.68 14.05 -5.35
CA PRO A 63 -0.56 13.32 -5.11
C PRO A 63 -1.51 13.23 -6.30
N LEU A 64 -1.44 14.17 -7.26
CA LEU A 64 -2.21 14.16 -8.49
C LEU A 64 -1.69 13.15 -9.53
N ASN A 65 -0.49 12.61 -9.34
CA ASN A 65 0.15 11.65 -10.26
C ASN A 65 0.69 10.40 -9.53
N PRO A 66 -0.18 9.61 -8.88
CA PRO A 66 0.23 8.42 -8.11
C PRO A 66 0.66 7.25 -9.01
N ILE A 67 1.37 6.28 -8.44
CA ILE A 67 1.84 5.04 -9.13
C ILE A 67 0.80 3.91 -9.04
N THR A 68 -0.46 4.21 -8.72
CA THR A 68 -1.48 3.17 -8.62
C THR A 68 -1.57 2.41 -9.94
N PRO A 69 -1.54 1.06 -9.93
CA PRO A 69 -1.75 0.27 -11.13
C PRO A 69 -3.02 0.77 -11.83
N ARG A 70 -2.93 1.02 -13.14
CA ARG A 70 -4.13 1.31 -13.93
C ARG A 70 -5.10 0.16 -13.67
N PRO A 71 -6.39 0.42 -13.39
CA PRO A 71 -7.37 -0.64 -13.21
C PRO A 71 -7.26 -1.59 -14.39
N GLU A 72 -6.85 -2.83 -14.14
CA GLU A 72 -6.90 -3.86 -15.16
C GLU A 72 -8.34 -3.90 -15.66
N LYS A 73 -8.55 -4.06 -16.98
CA LYS A 73 -9.90 -4.21 -17.51
C LYS A 73 -10.51 -5.42 -16.83
N LEU A 74 -11.36 -5.18 -15.84
CA LEU A 74 -11.97 -6.26 -15.07
C LEU A 74 -12.67 -7.18 -16.08
N PRO A 75 -12.48 -8.50 -15.98
CA PRO A 75 -13.27 -9.42 -16.78
C PRO A 75 -14.74 -9.09 -16.58
N GLN A 76 -15.54 -9.14 -17.65
CA GLN A 76 -16.98 -8.92 -17.56
C GLN A 76 -17.57 -10.05 -16.69
N ARG A 77 -17.73 -9.78 -15.40
CA ARG A 77 -18.25 -10.72 -14.42
C ARG A 77 -19.77 -10.72 -14.50
N THR A 78 -20.38 -11.87 -14.77
CA THR A 78 -21.84 -12.06 -14.74
C THR A 78 -22.26 -12.67 -13.40
N GLY A 79 -23.38 -12.23 -12.81
CA GLY A 79 -23.85 -12.73 -11.52
C GLY A 79 -23.13 -12.11 -10.30
N CYS A 80 -23.31 -12.72 -9.12
CA CYS A 80 -22.84 -12.20 -7.82
C CYS A 80 -21.87 -13.16 -7.10
N GLY A 81 -21.17 -12.70 -6.06
CA GLY A 81 -20.31 -13.55 -5.22
C GLY A 81 -18.89 -13.77 -5.75
N TRP A 82 -18.39 -12.88 -6.61
CA TRP A 82 -17.06 -12.99 -7.19
C TRP A 82 -15.92 -12.58 -6.26
N ARG A 83 -15.25 -13.56 -5.64
CA ARG A 83 -14.08 -13.35 -4.77
C ARG A 83 -12.89 -12.81 -5.56
N ASN A 84 -12.02 -12.04 -4.90
CA ASN A 84 -10.70 -11.65 -5.41
C ASN A 84 -9.61 -12.34 -4.57
N PRO A 85 -9.27 -13.62 -4.83
CA PRO A 85 -8.36 -14.39 -3.96
C PRO A 85 -6.96 -13.78 -3.78
N ASN A 86 -6.54 -12.97 -4.75
CA ASN A 86 -5.23 -12.30 -4.74
C ASN A 86 -5.31 -10.85 -4.24
N GLY A 87 -6.47 -10.40 -3.75
CA GLY A 87 -6.73 -9.00 -3.42
C GLY A 87 -6.81 -8.09 -4.66
N VAL A 88 -6.91 -6.78 -4.42
CA VAL A 88 -6.93 -5.73 -5.45
C VAL A 88 -6.07 -4.54 -5.03
N GLY A 89 -5.33 -3.94 -5.97
CA GLY A 89 -4.64 -2.65 -5.79
C GLY A 89 -3.39 -2.64 -4.89
N MET A 90 -3.24 -3.59 -3.96
CA MET A 90 -2.06 -3.75 -3.09
C MET A 90 -1.83 -5.21 -2.73
N VAL A 91 -0.59 -5.57 -2.41
CA VAL A 91 -0.23 -6.89 -1.90
C VAL A 91 0.08 -6.77 -0.42
N THR A 92 -0.62 -7.53 0.41
CA THR A 92 -0.35 -7.61 1.85
C THR A 92 0.58 -8.78 2.15
N THR A 93 1.49 -8.57 3.10
CA THR A 93 2.33 -9.61 3.72
C THR A 93 2.14 -9.63 5.22
N GLY A 94 2.50 -10.75 5.85
CA GLY A 94 2.30 -10.93 7.29
C GLY A 94 0.90 -11.43 7.65
N ASP A 95 0.08 -11.76 6.65
CA ASP A 95 -1.26 -12.33 6.79
C ASP A 95 -1.23 -13.83 7.14
N GLN A 96 -0.65 -14.15 8.29
CA GLN A 96 -0.48 -15.54 8.76
C GLN A 96 -1.59 -15.99 9.71
N ASP A 97 -2.43 -15.07 10.19
CA ASP A 97 -3.43 -15.28 11.22
C ASP A 97 -4.87 -15.16 10.68
N SER A 98 -5.10 -15.72 9.48
CA SER A 98 -6.39 -15.76 8.78
C SER A 98 -6.95 -14.41 8.32
N GLU A 99 -6.07 -13.46 8.01
CA GLU A 99 -6.45 -12.19 7.43
C GLU A 99 -6.91 -12.33 5.97
N ALA A 100 -7.89 -11.50 5.60
CA ALA A 100 -8.30 -11.38 4.21
C ALA A 100 -7.38 -10.42 3.45
N LYS A 101 -7.19 -10.66 2.15
CA LYS A 101 -6.53 -9.71 1.26
C LYS A 101 -7.39 -8.47 1.06
N PHE A 102 -6.75 -7.35 0.72
CA PHE A 102 -7.48 -6.09 0.47
C PHE A 102 -8.50 -6.28 -0.67
N GLY A 103 -9.77 -6.05 -0.38
CA GLY A 103 -10.87 -6.22 -1.33
C GLY A 103 -11.12 -7.67 -1.77
N GLU A 104 -10.69 -8.67 -0.98
CA GLU A 104 -10.91 -10.09 -1.28
C GLU A 104 -12.39 -10.47 -1.37
N PHE A 105 -13.20 -9.89 -0.49
CA PHE A 105 -14.64 -10.12 -0.41
C PHE A 105 -15.40 -8.80 -0.64
N PRO A 106 -15.67 -8.41 -1.91
CA PRO A 106 -16.28 -7.12 -2.24
C PRO A 106 -17.68 -6.88 -1.66
N TRP A 107 -18.34 -7.93 -1.18
CA TRP A 107 -19.68 -7.85 -0.58
C TRP A 107 -19.68 -7.72 0.94
N MET A 108 -18.51 -7.66 1.59
CA MET A 108 -18.45 -7.42 3.03
C MET A 108 -18.98 -6.03 3.37
N VAL A 109 -19.84 -5.96 4.39
CA VAL A 109 -20.44 -4.71 4.89
C VAL A 109 -20.37 -4.71 6.40
N ALA A 110 -20.09 -3.55 7.00
CA ALA A 110 -20.23 -3.32 8.43
C ALA A 110 -21.48 -2.46 8.68
N ILE A 111 -22.31 -2.88 9.63
CA ILE A 111 -23.40 -2.06 10.18
C ILE A 111 -22.93 -1.57 11.54
N LEU A 112 -22.98 -0.26 11.78
CA LEU A 112 -22.40 0.42 12.93
C LEU A 112 -23.48 1.02 13.83
#